data_AF-A0A923LZ16-F1
#
_entry.id   AF-A0A923LZ16-F1
#
_cell.length_a   1.000
_cell.length_b   1.000
_cell.length_c   1.000
_cell.angle_alpha   90.00
_cell.angle_beta   90.00
_cell.angle_gamma   90.00
#
_symmetry.space_group_name_H-M   'P 1'
#
loop_
_entity.id
_entity.type
_entity.pdbx_description
1 polymer ?
#
loop_
_entity_poly.entity_id
_entity_poly.type
_entity_poly.pdbx_seq_one_letter_code
_entity_poly.pdbx_strand_id
1 'polypeptide(L)'
;MEQPKQPLKMLNMLRTYIAVTDNKVLIAYANNNNSFYGTTTILEVFGNQIAGSFLNNSKDAIALEFGEDGETIKTGFGGYCTCEGITAGQMIDSEGVTAYSPLDEWLEIKDPWARGYVTGEYTGDGTTKATIDVGFKPAMVAIYSAYNETSDLAKLSQFVIFPEQTAIRSPFSASVSYSISLAWSDTGVTLTGTLNGTTMPNANEKLYKYIAMKNWGVE
;
A
#
# COMPACT_ATOMS: atom_id res chain seq x y z
N MET A 1 -7.18 -70.46 -22.28
CA MET A 1 -7.90 -69.56 -21.35
C MET A 1 -6.86 -68.74 -20.62
N GLU A 2 -6.66 -67.49 -21.05
CA GLU A 2 -5.79 -66.55 -20.34
C GLU A 2 -6.41 -66.20 -18.98
N GLN A 3 -5.60 -66.24 -17.92
CA GLN A 3 -5.99 -65.69 -16.62
C GLN A 3 -6.14 -64.17 -16.72
N PRO A 4 -7.15 -63.56 -16.06
CA PRO A 4 -7.23 -62.12 -15.99
C PRO A 4 -6.02 -61.59 -15.22
N LYS A 5 -5.26 -60.67 -15.84
CA LYS A 5 -4.20 -59.91 -15.15
C LYS A 5 -4.85 -59.18 -13.97
N GLN A 6 -4.57 -59.64 -12.76
CA GLN A 6 -4.95 -58.90 -11.56
C GLN A 6 -4.23 -57.55 -11.58
N PRO A 7 -4.90 -56.42 -11.31
CA PRO A 7 -4.22 -55.14 -11.14
C PRO A 7 -3.22 -55.28 -9.99
N LEU A 8 -1.99 -54.80 -10.22
CA LEU A 8 -0.93 -54.80 -9.21
C LEU A 8 -1.49 -54.27 -7.89
N LYS A 9 -1.36 -55.07 -6.83
CA LYS A 9 -1.55 -54.65 -5.46
C LYS A 9 -0.63 -53.45 -5.19
N MET A 10 -1.14 -52.22 -5.27
CA MET A 10 -0.52 -51.05 -4.65
C MET A 10 -0.66 -51.21 -3.14
N LEU A 11 0.30 -51.91 -2.53
CA LEU A 11 0.36 -52.08 -1.08
C LEU A 11 1.72 -51.60 -0.57
N ASN A 12 1.66 -50.46 0.12
CA ASN A 12 2.60 -49.91 1.10
C ASN A 12 3.75 -48.98 0.60
N MET A 13 3.56 -47.69 0.91
CA MET A 13 4.58 -46.69 1.29
C MET A 13 5.28 -45.82 0.21
N LEU A 14 4.57 -45.33 -0.80
CA LEU A 14 5.03 -44.08 -1.44
C LEU A 14 4.72 -42.90 -0.50
N ARG A 15 5.71 -42.41 0.24
CA ARG A 15 5.56 -41.21 1.09
C ARG A 15 5.32 -39.93 0.27
N THR A 16 5.73 -39.93 -1.00
CA THR A 16 5.39 -38.90 -1.98
C THR A 16 5.48 -39.51 -3.39
N TYR A 17 4.51 -39.23 -4.25
CA TYR A 17 4.55 -39.51 -5.68
C TYR A 17 4.52 -38.19 -6.43
N ILE A 18 5.49 -38.01 -7.33
CA ILE A 18 5.53 -36.87 -8.25
C ILE A 18 5.47 -37.45 -9.67
N ALA A 19 4.41 -37.15 -10.39
CA ALA A 19 4.36 -37.39 -11.83
C ALA A 19 4.39 -36.05 -12.55
N VAL A 20 5.25 -35.97 -13.57
CA VAL A 20 5.36 -34.81 -14.44
C VAL A 20 4.94 -35.23 -15.85
N THR A 21 3.98 -34.52 -16.42
CA THR A 21 3.64 -34.54 -17.85
C THR A 21 4.01 -33.19 -18.46
N ASP A 22 3.87 -33.04 -19.77
CA ASP A 22 4.33 -31.86 -20.53
C ASP A 22 3.92 -30.52 -19.90
N ASN A 23 2.70 -30.41 -19.36
CA ASN A 23 2.19 -29.21 -18.71
C ASN A 23 1.62 -29.43 -17.30
N LYS A 24 1.86 -30.58 -16.65
CA LYS A 24 1.29 -30.87 -15.32
C LYS A 24 2.25 -31.58 -14.37
N VAL A 25 2.19 -31.23 -13.10
CA VAL A 25 2.88 -31.93 -12.00
C VAL A 25 1.83 -32.42 -11.01
N LEU A 26 1.63 -33.73 -10.91
CA LEU A 26 0.84 -34.36 -9.87
C LEU A 26 1.73 -34.57 -8.64
N ILE A 27 1.36 -33.99 -7.50
CA ILE A 27 1.97 -34.25 -6.20
C ILE A 27 0.96 -34.99 -5.33
N ALA A 28 1.26 -36.24 -4.99
CA ALA A 28 0.49 -36.99 -4.01
C ALA A 28 1.36 -37.32 -2.79
N TYR A 29 0.87 -37.04 -1.58
CA TYR A 29 1.57 -37.35 -0.34
C TYR A 29 0.64 -37.93 0.73
N ALA A 30 1.18 -38.81 1.57
CA ALA A 30 0.49 -39.37 2.72
C ALA A 30 1.36 -39.20 3.97
N ASN A 31 0.79 -38.63 5.03
CA ASN A 31 1.46 -38.45 6.31
C ASN A 31 0.49 -38.74 7.48
N ASN A 32 1.01 -38.67 8.71
CA ASN A 32 0.20 -38.94 9.90
C ASN A 32 -0.93 -37.90 10.08
N ASN A 33 -0.75 -36.67 9.57
CA ASN A 33 -1.72 -35.58 9.71
C ASN A 33 -2.90 -35.70 8.73
N ASN A 34 -2.79 -36.50 7.66
CA ASN A 34 -3.90 -36.85 6.78
C ASN A 34 -4.35 -38.31 6.94
N SER A 35 -4.04 -38.94 8.08
CA SER A 35 -4.39 -40.32 8.42
C SER A 35 -4.07 -41.34 7.33
N PHE A 36 -3.03 -41.08 6.53
CA PHE A 36 -2.66 -41.89 5.37
C PHE A 36 -3.71 -41.98 4.26
N TYR A 37 -4.77 -41.14 4.26
CA TYR A 37 -5.79 -41.12 3.21
C TYR A 37 -5.25 -40.63 1.84
N GLY A 38 -4.05 -40.06 1.82
CA GLY A 38 -3.41 -39.53 0.62
C GLY A 38 -4.04 -38.19 0.22
N THR A 39 -3.23 -37.14 0.17
CA THR A 39 -3.60 -35.84 -0.39
C THR A 39 -2.95 -35.72 -1.75
N THR A 40 -3.70 -35.26 -2.75
CA THR A 40 -3.20 -35.08 -4.11
C THR A 40 -3.50 -33.68 -4.61
N THR A 41 -2.56 -33.08 -5.35
CA THR A 41 -2.77 -31.84 -6.10
C THR A 41 -2.14 -31.94 -7.49
N ILE A 42 -2.71 -31.24 -8.46
CA ILE A 42 -2.18 -31.12 -9.83
C ILE A 42 -1.78 -29.67 -10.01
N LEU A 43 -0.51 -29.43 -10.32
CA LEU A 43 0.05 -28.11 -10.65
C LEU A 43 0.24 -28.02 -12.16
N GLU A 44 0.18 -26.83 -12.72
CA GLU A 44 0.42 -26.61 -14.15
C GLU A 44 1.83 -26.07 -14.38
N VAL A 45 2.50 -26.59 -15.41
CA VAL A 45 3.86 -26.19 -15.79
C VAL A 45 3.78 -25.35 -17.06
N PHE A 46 4.35 -24.15 -17.00
CA PHE A 46 4.47 -23.23 -18.12
C PHE A 46 5.96 -22.94 -18.34
N GLY A 47 6.54 -23.53 -19.39
CA GLY A 47 7.97 -23.44 -19.66
C GLY A 47 8.82 -24.07 -18.54
N ASN A 48 9.70 -23.27 -17.92
CA ASN A 48 10.53 -23.70 -16.79
C ASN A 48 9.96 -23.22 -15.43
N GLN A 49 8.67 -22.88 -15.37
CA GLN A 49 8.00 -22.38 -14.17
C GLN A 49 6.78 -23.25 -13.84
N ILE A 50 6.51 -23.41 -12.55
CA ILE A 50 5.23 -23.93 -12.07
C ILE A 50 4.32 -22.70 -11.94
N ALA A 51 3.30 -22.59 -12.79
CA ALA A 51 2.35 -21.50 -12.65
C ALA A 51 1.40 -21.76 -11.50
N GLY A 52 0.95 -20.69 -10.87
CA GLY A 52 0.13 -20.76 -9.68
C GLY A 52 0.99 -21.02 -8.45
N SER A 53 1.45 -19.94 -7.82
CA SER A 53 1.46 -19.96 -6.36
C SER A 53 0.05 -20.36 -5.89
N PHE A 54 -0.09 -20.94 -4.69
CA PHE A 54 -1.42 -21.24 -4.13
C PHE A 54 -2.34 -20.00 -4.03
N LEU A 55 -1.79 -18.80 -4.23
CA LEU A 55 -2.47 -17.53 -4.35
C LEU A 55 -2.39 -17.00 -5.79
N ASN A 56 -3.55 -16.79 -6.40
CA ASN A 56 -3.67 -16.05 -7.65
C ASN A 56 -3.50 -14.55 -7.38
N ASN A 57 -2.35 -14.00 -7.76
CA ASN A 57 -2.00 -12.58 -7.61
C ASN A 57 -2.00 -11.84 -8.96
N SER A 58 -2.63 -12.40 -10.01
CA SER A 58 -2.68 -11.75 -11.33
C SER A 58 -3.39 -10.40 -11.29
N LYS A 59 -4.25 -10.19 -10.29
CA LYS A 59 -4.94 -8.94 -9.97
C LYS A 59 -4.00 -7.83 -9.48
N ASP A 60 -2.82 -8.17 -8.98
CA ASP A 60 -1.86 -7.22 -8.43
C ASP A 60 -0.89 -6.67 -9.49
N ALA A 61 -1.17 -6.90 -10.78
CA ALA A 61 -0.28 -6.55 -11.88
C ALA A 61 -1.00 -5.88 -13.05
N ILE A 62 -0.29 -4.98 -13.74
CA ILE A 62 -0.73 -4.36 -14.98
C ILE A 62 0.06 -4.94 -16.15
N ALA A 63 -0.65 -5.32 -17.21
CA ALA A 63 -0.06 -5.66 -18.50
C ALA A 63 0.56 -4.41 -19.14
N LEU A 64 1.82 -4.51 -19.57
CA LEU A 64 2.59 -3.38 -20.14
C LEU A 64 2.61 -3.38 -21.67
N GLU A 65 2.04 -4.41 -22.28
CA GLU A 65 1.92 -4.60 -23.73
C GLU A 65 0.66 -5.41 -24.03
N PHE A 66 0.16 -5.28 -25.26
CA PHE A 66 -0.94 -6.10 -25.73
C PHE A 66 -0.49 -7.56 -25.88
N GLY A 67 -1.40 -8.49 -25.64
CA GLY A 67 -1.17 -9.91 -25.89
C GLY A 67 -2.46 -10.64 -26.22
N GLU A 68 -2.31 -11.76 -26.92
CA GLU A 68 -3.37 -12.72 -27.20
C GLU A 68 -3.37 -13.87 -26.16
N ASP A 69 -4.42 -14.68 -26.18
CA ASP A 69 -4.58 -15.78 -25.22
C ASP A 69 -3.42 -16.79 -25.33
N GLY A 70 -2.80 -17.09 -24.18
CA GLY A 70 -1.64 -17.97 -24.10
C GLY A 70 -0.28 -17.30 -24.36
N GLU A 71 -0.22 -16.01 -24.67
CA GLU A 71 1.04 -15.29 -24.84
C GLU A 71 1.66 -14.86 -23.49
N THR A 72 2.98 -14.84 -23.45
CA THR A 72 3.73 -14.26 -22.32
C THR A 72 3.93 -12.78 -22.60
N ILE A 73 3.29 -11.93 -21.79
CA ILE A 73 3.43 -10.47 -21.85
C ILE A 73 4.18 -9.93 -20.63
N LYS A 74 4.83 -8.77 -20.79
CA LYS A 74 5.40 -8.03 -19.66
C LYS A 74 4.32 -7.50 -18.74
N THR A 75 4.59 -7.61 -17.44
CA THR A 75 3.72 -7.10 -16.38
C THR A 75 4.49 -6.25 -15.38
N GLY A 76 3.81 -5.30 -14.75
CA GLY A 76 4.34 -4.50 -13.66
C GLY A 76 3.50 -4.66 -12.40
N PHE A 77 4.15 -4.84 -11.25
CA PHE A 77 3.51 -5.07 -9.94
C PHE A 77 3.60 -3.85 -9.01
N GLY A 78 4.40 -2.83 -9.37
CA GLY A 78 4.61 -1.63 -8.57
C GLY A 78 5.79 -0.79 -9.05
N GLY A 79 5.79 0.51 -8.72
CA GLY A 79 6.85 1.45 -9.06
C GLY A 79 6.70 2.05 -10.46
N TYR A 80 7.79 2.59 -11.00
CA TYR A 80 7.79 3.23 -12.32
C TYR A 80 8.30 2.28 -13.40
N CYS A 81 7.58 2.18 -14.51
CA CYS A 81 8.01 1.44 -15.70
C CYS A 81 7.58 2.16 -16.99
N THR A 82 8.24 1.83 -18.10
CA THR A 82 7.82 2.26 -19.44
C THR A 82 6.61 1.44 -19.88
N CYS A 83 5.60 2.10 -20.44
CA CYS A 83 4.41 1.47 -21.01
C CYS A 83 4.10 2.17 -22.34
N GLU A 84 4.46 1.55 -23.46
CA GLU A 84 4.29 2.16 -24.78
C GLU A 84 2.80 2.45 -25.07
N GLY A 85 2.52 3.63 -25.63
CA GLY A 85 1.15 4.03 -25.98
C GLY A 85 0.30 4.60 -24.85
N ILE A 86 0.80 4.65 -23.61
CA ILE A 86 0.15 5.42 -22.53
C ILE A 86 0.49 6.91 -22.67
N THR A 87 -0.49 7.79 -22.44
CA THR A 87 -0.33 9.25 -22.44
C THR A 87 -0.40 9.81 -21.03
N ALA A 88 0.24 10.96 -20.81
CA ALA A 88 0.24 11.65 -19.54
C ALA A 88 -1.18 11.96 -19.07
N GLY A 89 -1.44 11.73 -17.77
CA GLY A 89 -2.74 11.94 -17.14
C GLY A 89 -3.68 10.74 -17.21
N GLN A 90 -3.35 9.69 -17.96
CA GLN A 90 -4.17 8.49 -18.01
C GLN A 90 -4.09 7.70 -16.70
N MET A 91 -5.24 7.18 -16.26
CA MET A 91 -5.38 6.31 -15.11
C MET A 91 -5.81 4.92 -15.58
N ILE A 92 -5.11 3.90 -15.11
CA ILE A 92 -5.50 2.50 -15.28
C ILE A 92 -6.01 2.04 -13.92
N ASP A 93 -7.29 1.72 -13.87
CA ASP A 93 -7.93 1.16 -12.68
C ASP A 93 -8.31 -0.29 -13.00
N SER A 94 -7.65 -1.22 -12.31
CA SER A 94 -7.89 -2.66 -12.41
C SER A 94 -8.16 -3.21 -11.02
N GLU A 95 -8.86 -4.34 -10.95
CA GLU A 95 -9.11 -5.00 -9.69
C GLU A 95 -7.78 -5.43 -9.06
N GLY A 96 -7.38 -4.79 -7.95
CA GLY A 96 -6.17 -5.12 -7.19
C GLY A 96 -4.96 -4.22 -7.46
N VAL A 97 -4.98 -3.37 -8.48
CA VAL A 97 -3.84 -2.52 -8.84
C VAL A 97 -4.33 -1.24 -9.52
N THR A 98 -3.74 -0.10 -9.14
CA THR A 98 -4.00 1.17 -9.82
C THR A 98 -2.71 1.70 -10.40
N ALA A 99 -2.80 2.37 -11.54
CA ALA A 99 -1.67 3.09 -12.07
C ALA A 99 -2.07 4.43 -12.65
N TYR A 100 -1.10 5.32 -12.63
CA TYR A 100 -1.21 6.67 -13.16
C TYR A 100 -0.03 6.95 -14.08
N SER A 101 -0.28 7.59 -15.20
CA SER A 101 0.76 8.02 -16.14
C SER A 101 1.15 9.48 -15.85
N PRO A 102 2.33 9.74 -15.24
CA PRO A 102 2.78 11.12 -15.01
C PRO A 102 3.36 11.78 -16.27
N LEU A 103 3.76 10.99 -17.27
CA LEU A 103 4.40 11.42 -18.50
C LEU A 103 4.07 10.41 -19.61
N ASP A 104 4.00 10.86 -20.86
CA ASP A 104 3.84 9.96 -22.01
C ASP A 104 4.84 8.81 -21.95
N GLU A 105 4.34 7.60 -22.25
CA GLU A 105 5.07 6.33 -22.24
C GLU A 105 5.61 5.87 -20.87
N TRP A 106 5.26 6.55 -19.78
CA TRP A 106 5.64 6.18 -18.41
C TRP A 106 4.42 5.87 -17.55
N LEU A 107 4.52 4.83 -16.73
CA LEU A 107 3.46 4.38 -15.83
C LEU A 107 3.99 4.27 -14.40
N GLU A 108 3.33 4.94 -13.46
CA GLU A 108 3.48 4.72 -12.03
C GLU A 108 2.44 3.70 -11.58
N ILE A 109 2.88 2.49 -11.30
CA ILE A 109 2.05 1.42 -10.75
C ILE A 109 2.07 1.57 -9.24
N LYS A 110 0.90 1.89 -8.69
CA LYS A 110 0.67 1.88 -7.25
C LYS A 110 0.32 0.46 -6.87
N ASP A 111 1.35 -0.21 -6.36
CA ASP A 111 1.20 -1.45 -5.64
C ASP A 111 0.07 -1.27 -4.60
N PRO A 112 -0.90 -2.20 -4.46
CA PRO A 112 -1.88 -2.18 -3.36
C PRO A 112 -1.24 -2.05 -1.96
N TRP A 113 0.06 -2.38 -1.81
CA TRP A 113 0.86 -2.19 -0.59
C TRP A 113 1.51 -0.79 -0.46
N ALA A 114 1.38 0.09 -1.46
CA ALA A 114 1.90 1.45 -1.46
C ALA A 114 0.85 2.45 -0.96
N ARG A 115 0.92 3.05 0.22
CA ARG A 115 1.79 3.00 1.40
C ARG A 115 0.90 3.56 2.51
N GLY A 116 1.04 3.10 3.75
CA GLY A 116 0.21 3.54 4.88
C GLY A 116 0.42 5.00 5.30
N TYR A 117 0.49 5.97 4.37
CA TYR A 117 0.55 7.39 4.62
C TYR A 117 0.03 8.23 3.44
N VAL A 118 -0.40 9.45 3.74
CA VAL A 118 -0.79 10.50 2.78
C VAL A 118 0.07 11.72 3.02
N THR A 119 0.42 12.44 1.96
CA THR A 119 1.04 13.76 2.04
C THR A 119 0.09 14.81 1.48
N GLY A 120 0.12 16.02 2.02
CA GLY A 120 -0.67 17.11 1.48
C GLY A 120 -0.19 18.47 1.92
N GLU A 121 -0.86 19.50 1.45
CA GLU A 121 -0.59 20.88 1.80
C GLU A 121 -1.90 21.67 1.94
N TYR A 122 -1.87 22.74 2.72
CA TYR A 122 -2.95 23.72 2.79
C TYR A 122 -2.38 25.13 3.00
N THR A 123 -3.05 26.12 2.42
CA THR A 123 -2.75 27.54 2.65
C THR A 123 -3.73 28.07 3.68
N GLY A 124 -3.24 28.72 4.72
CA GLY A 124 -4.09 29.12 5.81
C GLY A 124 -4.99 30.32 5.49
N ASP A 125 -6.15 30.36 6.15
CA ASP A 125 -7.23 31.32 5.90
C ASP A 125 -7.38 32.41 6.99
N GLY A 126 -6.52 32.37 8.01
CA GLY A 126 -6.54 33.32 9.13
C GLY A 126 -7.47 32.93 10.29
N THR A 127 -8.14 31.78 10.23
CA THR A 127 -8.94 31.27 11.34
C THR A 127 -8.07 30.61 12.42
N THR A 128 -8.68 30.26 13.56
CA THR A 128 -7.96 29.56 14.65
C THR A 128 -7.88 28.06 14.45
N LYS A 129 -8.56 27.51 13.43
CA LYS A 129 -8.74 26.06 13.26
C LYS A 129 -8.25 25.62 11.89
N ALA A 130 -7.45 24.57 11.85
CA ALA A 130 -7.15 23.83 10.63
C ALA A 130 -7.62 22.38 10.80
N THR A 131 -8.31 21.83 9.81
CA THR A 131 -8.65 20.41 9.77
C THR A 131 -7.87 19.75 8.66
N ILE A 132 -7.13 18.70 9.01
CA ILE A 132 -6.48 17.81 8.06
C ILE A 132 -7.36 16.56 8.00
N ASP A 133 -8.13 16.44 6.92
CA ASP A 133 -8.91 15.24 6.61
C ASP A 133 -8.19 14.45 5.53
N VAL A 134 -7.80 13.22 5.84
CA VAL A 134 -7.09 12.31 4.94
C VAL A 134 -7.91 11.05 4.64
N GLY A 135 -9.18 11.03 5.05
CA GLY A 135 -10.09 9.90 4.85
C GLY A 135 -9.84 8.71 5.77
N PHE A 136 -8.93 8.80 6.73
CA PHE A 136 -8.68 7.78 7.75
C PHE A 136 -8.12 8.40 9.03
N LYS A 137 -8.30 7.72 10.17
CA LYS A 137 -7.69 8.10 11.45
C LYS A 137 -6.18 7.86 11.40
N PRO A 138 -5.33 8.90 11.38
CA PRO A 138 -3.90 8.71 11.28
C PRO A 138 -3.33 8.16 12.59
N ALA A 139 -2.35 7.27 12.54
CA ALA A 139 -1.51 6.88 13.67
C ALA A 139 -0.47 7.98 14.02
N MET A 140 -0.16 8.88 13.09
CA MET A 140 0.74 10.01 13.28
C MET A 140 0.47 11.08 12.23
N VAL A 141 0.58 12.37 12.58
CA VAL A 141 0.67 13.46 11.60
C VAL A 141 1.89 14.33 11.90
N ALA A 142 2.72 14.56 10.89
CA ALA A 142 3.85 15.47 10.93
C ALA A 142 3.50 16.70 10.09
N ILE A 143 3.63 17.89 10.66
CA ILE A 143 3.24 19.15 10.03
C ILE A 143 4.42 20.10 10.05
N TYR A 144 4.62 20.76 8.92
CA TYR A 144 5.65 21.75 8.70
C TYR A 144 5.03 23.01 8.09
N SER A 145 5.32 24.17 8.67
CA SER A 145 4.89 25.45 8.12
C SER A 145 5.95 26.01 7.17
N ALA A 146 5.61 26.15 5.88
CA ALA A 146 6.54 26.53 4.83
C ALA A 146 6.93 28.01 4.84
N TYR A 147 8.19 28.28 4.49
CA TYR A 147 8.86 29.57 4.61
C TYR A 147 8.19 30.70 3.84
N ASN A 148 7.75 31.75 4.56
CA ASN A 148 7.57 33.09 3.98
C ASN A 148 7.65 34.20 5.05
N GLU A 149 8.51 34.05 6.05
CA GLU A 149 8.60 34.99 7.17
C GLU A 149 10.04 35.45 7.47
N THR A 150 10.18 36.69 7.92
CA THR A 150 11.44 37.32 8.35
C THR A 150 11.82 36.95 9.79
N SER A 151 10.95 36.27 10.54
CA SER A 151 11.14 35.86 11.94
C SER A 151 11.78 34.47 12.07
N ASP A 152 12.85 34.35 12.85
CA ASP A 152 13.55 33.07 13.08
C ASP A 152 12.70 32.02 13.83
N LEU A 153 11.70 32.43 14.60
CA LEU A 153 10.79 31.50 15.29
C LEU A 153 9.77 30.88 14.33
N ALA A 154 9.29 31.65 13.35
CA ALA A 154 8.35 31.15 12.35
C ALA A 154 8.99 30.14 11.38
N LYS A 155 10.33 30.21 11.22
CA LYS A 155 11.15 29.28 10.44
C LYS A 155 11.24 27.87 11.03
N LEU A 156 11.03 27.72 12.33
CA LEU A 156 11.22 26.47 13.08
C LEU A 156 9.90 25.76 13.43
N SER A 157 8.77 26.25 12.92
CA SER A 157 7.44 25.75 13.29
C SER A 157 7.11 24.41 12.61
N GLN A 158 7.67 23.34 13.15
CA GLN A 158 7.43 21.96 12.77
C GLN A 158 7.06 21.13 14.00
N PHE A 159 6.17 20.15 13.83
CA PHE A 159 5.70 19.34 14.93
C PHE A 159 5.13 18.00 14.45
N VAL A 160 5.21 17.00 15.33
CA VAL A 160 4.64 15.67 15.12
C VAL A 160 3.60 15.45 16.21
N ILE A 161 2.44 14.95 15.81
CA ILE A 161 1.30 14.68 16.70
C ILE A 161 0.84 13.25 16.55
N PHE A 162 0.39 12.71 17.69
CA PHE A 162 -0.11 11.34 17.83
C PHE A 162 -1.54 11.33 18.38
N PRO A 163 -2.37 10.32 18.04
CA PRO A 163 -3.77 10.22 18.46
C PRO A 163 -4.04 10.28 19.96
N GLU A 164 -3.06 9.90 20.78
CA GLU A 164 -3.15 9.91 22.24
C GLU A 164 -3.04 11.33 22.82
N GLN A 165 -2.60 12.30 22.01
CA GLN A 165 -2.42 13.69 22.43
C GLN A 165 -3.69 14.51 22.18
N THR A 166 -4.14 15.23 23.21
CA THR A 166 -5.23 16.21 23.12
C THR A 166 -4.74 17.65 22.98
N ALA A 167 -3.44 17.88 23.19
CA ALA A 167 -2.79 19.17 22.96
C ALA A 167 -1.27 19.00 22.81
N ILE A 168 -0.65 19.99 22.17
CA ILE A 168 0.82 20.16 22.14
C ILE A 168 1.20 21.58 22.52
N ARG A 169 2.44 21.75 23.00
CA ARG A 169 3.04 23.09 23.12
C ARG A 169 3.10 23.71 21.73
N SER A 170 2.70 24.98 21.61
CA SER A 170 2.73 25.66 20.33
C SER A 170 4.17 25.82 19.81
N PRO A 171 4.49 25.32 18.60
CA PRO A 171 5.80 25.53 17.99
C PRO A 171 5.95 26.94 17.40
N PHE A 172 4.85 27.71 17.34
CA PHE A 172 4.80 29.08 16.84
C PHE A 172 5.17 30.13 17.91
N SER A 173 5.41 29.71 19.17
CA SER A 173 5.73 30.61 20.29
C SER A 173 6.89 30.09 21.15
N ALA A 174 7.71 31.01 21.64
CA ALA A 174 8.75 30.73 22.64
C ALA A 174 8.16 30.56 24.05
N SER A 175 6.97 31.10 24.32
CA SER A 175 6.32 30.96 25.63
C SER A 175 5.68 29.57 25.78
N VAL A 176 5.92 28.95 26.94
CA VAL A 176 5.40 27.62 27.31
C VAL A 176 3.91 27.62 27.63
N SER A 177 3.32 28.80 27.86
CA SER A 177 1.90 28.94 28.22
C SER A 177 0.96 28.77 27.04
N TYR A 178 1.50 28.62 25.83
CA TYR A 178 0.73 28.52 24.60
C TYR A 178 0.67 27.09 24.10
N SER A 179 -0.53 26.61 23.83
CA SER A 179 -0.80 25.28 23.30
C SER A 179 -1.68 25.31 22.06
N ILE A 180 -1.60 24.24 21.28
CA ILE A 180 -2.56 23.91 20.22
C ILE A 180 -3.36 22.73 20.72
N SER A 181 -4.68 22.85 20.75
CA SER A 181 -5.58 21.74 21.07
C SER A 181 -5.76 20.85 19.85
N LEU A 182 -5.84 19.55 20.08
CA LEU A 182 -5.99 18.51 19.06
C LEU A 182 -7.30 17.78 19.28
N ALA A 183 -8.11 17.68 18.23
CA ALA A 183 -9.32 16.89 18.21
C ALA A 183 -9.22 15.87 17.07
N TRP A 184 -9.03 14.61 17.40
CA TRP A 184 -8.92 13.51 16.44
C TRP A 184 -10.30 13.00 16.04
N SER A 185 -10.44 12.63 14.76
CA SER A 185 -11.63 11.99 14.21
C SER A 185 -11.25 10.65 13.56
N ASP A 186 -12.25 9.95 13.01
CA ASP A 186 -12.02 8.73 12.22
C ASP A 186 -11.43 9.00 10.84
N THR A 187 -11.30 10.28 10.44
CA THR A 187 -10.82 10.70 9.11
C THR A 187 -9.59 11.61 9.17
N GLY A 188 -9.15 12.04 10.36
CA GLY A 188 -8.08 13.02 10.46
C GLY A 188 -7.95 13.68 11.84
N VAL A 189 -7.51 14.94 11.83
CA VAL A 189 -7.31 15.75 13.03
C VAL A 189 -7.64 17.22 12.80
N THR A 190 -8.28 17.85 13.78
CA THR A 190 -8.49 19.30 13.85
C THR A 190 -7.54 19.91 14.87
N LEU A 191 -6.74 20.89 14.42
CA LEU A 191 -5.86 21.69 15.25
C LEU A 191 -6.54 23.01 15.58
N THR A 192 -6.61 23.36 16.88
CA THR A 192 -7.20 24.62 17.35
C THR A 192 -6.17 25.43 18.13
N GLY A 193 -5.83 26.61 17.62
CA GLY A 193 -5.00 27.60 18.32
C GLY A 193 -5.82 28.71 18.96
N THR A 194 -5.12 29.73 19.46
CA THR A 194 -5.70 31.01 19.90
C THR A 194 -5.50 32.12 18.86
N LEU A 195 -6.41 33.10 18.84
CA LEU A 195 -6.29 34.32 18.03
C LEU A 195 -5.10 35.16 18.53
N ASN A 196 -4.41 35.85 17.59
CA ASN A 196 -3.24 36.73 17.74
C ASN A 196 -1.88 36.19 17.22
N GLY A 197 -1.88 35.28 16.22
CA GLY A 197 -0.68 34.93 15.43
C GLY A 197 0.39 34.10 16.15
N THR A 198 0.36 34.02 17.48
CA THR A 198 1.36 33.32 18.30
C THR A 198 1.15 31.81 18.38
N THR A 199 -0.02 31.31 17.96
CA THR A 199 -0.39 29.88 18.04
C THR A 199 -1.23 29.39 16.87
N MET A 200 -1.22 30.06 15.71
CA MET A 200 -2.21 29.81 14.67
C MET A 200 -1.76 28.69 13.72
N PRO A 201 -2.36 27.48 13.78
CA PRO A 201 -2.10 26.44 12.79
C PRO A 201 -2.72 26.75 11.42
N ASN A 202 -3.48 27.84 11.31
CA ASN A 202 -4.19 28.27 10.11
C ASN A 202 -3.98 29.77 9.82
N ALA A 203 -2.76 30.28 10.03
CA ALA A 203 -2.42 31.67 9.75
C ALA A 203 -2.66 32.05 8.28
N ASN A 204 -3.23 33.25 8.04
CA ASN A 204 -3.61 33.72 6.70
C ASN A 204 -2.43 33.70 5.74
N GLU A 205 -2.64 33.19 4.52
CA GLU A 205 -1.67 33.10 3.42
C GLU A 205 -0.42 32.27 3.72
N LYS A 206 -0.37 31.59 4.87
CA LYS A 206 0.77 30.74 5.25
C LYS A 206 0.58 29.34 4.70
N LEU A 207 1.58 28.83 3.99
CA LEU A 207 1.56 27.46 3.46
C LEU A 207 1.98 26.46 4.54
N TYR A 208 1.26 25.36 4.65
CA TYR A 208 1.56 24.23 5.52
C TYR A 208 1.66 22.96 4.70
N LYS A 209 2.58 22.09 5.05
CA LYS A 209 2.78 20.77 4.44
C LYS A 209 2.70 19.71 5.51
N TYR A 210 2.11 18.56 5.19
CA TYR A 210 1.94 17.48 6.15
C TYR A 210 2.15 16.11 5.55
N ILE A 211 2.48 15.17 6.44
CA ILE A 211 2.48 13.73 6.20
C ILE A 211 1.63 13.10 7.30
N ALA A 212 0.62 12.32 6.93
CA ALA A 212 -0.26 11.58 7.83
C ALA A 212 -0.07 10.08 7.60
N MET A 213 0.38 9.34 8.60
CA MET A 213 0.57 7.89 8.51
C MET A 213 -0.68 7.17 9.03
N LYS A 214 -1.16 6.18 8.30
CA LYS A 214 -2.25 5.27 8.69
C LYS A 214 -1.83 4.34 9.83
N ASN A 215 -0.62 3.77 9.74
CA ASN A 215 -0.04 2.88 10.76
C ASN A 215 1.36 3.39 11.16
N TRP A 216 1.76 3.17 12.43
CA TRP A 216 3.10 3.48 12.94
C TRP A 216 3.67 2.28 13.70
N GLY A 217 4.79 1.73 13.23
CA GLY A 217 5.40 0.50 13.75
C GLY A 217 5.15 -0.74 12.88
N VAL A 218 5.76 -1.86 13.24
CA VAL A 218 5.55 -3.17 12.59
C VAL A 218 4.43 -3.87 13.34
N GLU A 219 3.34 -4.25 12.65
CA GLU A 219 2.33 -5.18 13.17
C GLU A 219 2.87 -6.61 13.22
#